data_AF-A0A482VFZ6-F1
#
_entry.id   AF-A0A482VFZ6-F1
#
_cell.length_a   1.000
_cell.length_b   1.000
_cell.length_c   1.000
_cell.angle_alpha   90.00
_cell.angle_beta   90.00
_cell.angle_gamma   90.00
#
_symmetry.space_group_name_H-M   'P 1'
#
loop_
_entity.id
_entity.type
_entity.pdbx_description
1 polymer ?
#
loop_
_entity_poly.entity_id
_entity_poly.type
_entity_poly.pdbx_seq_one_letter_code
_entity_poly.pdbx_strand_id
1 'polypeptide(L)'
;IRCFQCSSYTDPDCADVRPNDTNSRFLQKCEPRYDQKMFCRKTIQTVIDADFTRITRSCAWYIHKTNSSNCLVSDTDFKLETSCQCFTDACNVGTPLIVLPPALISWITLSSYFYRLLPW
;
A
#
# COMPACT_ATOMS: atom_id res chain seq x y z
N ILE A 1 6.60 10.27 17.72
CA ILE A 1 5.70 9.82 16.64
C ILE A 1 4.83 8.67 17.14
N ARG A 2 3.55 8.65 16.80
CA ARG A 2 2.60 7.55 17.05
C ARG A 2 2.19 6.94 15.71
N CYS A 3 2.20 5.62 15.62
CA CYS A 3 1.87 4.90 14.39
C CYS A 3 0.84 3.83 14.69
N PHE A 4 0.07 3.44 13.68
CA PHE A 4 -0.70 2.21 13.76
C PHE A 4 0.26 1.03 13.77
N GLN A 5 0.08 0.10 14.70
CA GLN A 5 0.92 -1.06 14.94
C GLN A 5 0.02 -2.31 14.96
N CYS A 6 -0.11 -2.98 13.82
CA CYS A 6 -1.02 -4.11 13.64
C CYS A 6 -0.68 -4.94 12.39
N SER A 7 -1.33 -6.10 12.27
CA SER A 7 -1.23 -6.99 11.12
C SER A 7 -2.58 -7.61 10.80
N SER A 8 -3.06 -7.47 9.56
CA SER A 8 -4.35 -8.02 9.10
C SER A 8 -4.41 -9.55 9.15
N TYR A 9 -3.26 -10.23 9.21
CA TYR A 9 -3.18 -11.68 9.37
C TYR A 9 -3.61 -12.14 10.77
N THR A 10 -3.29 -11.37 11.80
CA THR A 10 -3.57 -11.70 13.20
C THR A 10 -4.80 -10.97 13.74
N ASP A 11 -5.10 -9.80 13.19
CA ASP A 11 -6.22 -8.96 13.58
C ASP A 11 -6.84 -8.33 12.32
N PRO A 12 -7.98 -8.86 11.82
CA PRO A 12 -8.61 -8.42 10.58
C PRO A 12 -8.93 -6.92 10.54
N ASP A 13 -9.28 -6.32 11.69
CA ASP A 13 -9.61 -4.89 11.80
C ASP A 13 -8.43 -3.99 11.39
N CYS A 14 -7.21 -4.54 11.40
CA CYS A 14 -6.05 -3.83 10.89
C CYS A 14 -6.25 -3.41 9.43
N ALA A 15 -6.92 -4.20 8.58
CA ALA A 15 -7.12 -3.85 7.18
C ALA A 15 -7.83 -2.48 7.03
N ASP A 16 -8.81 -2.22 7.91
CA ASP A 16 -9.79 -1.14 7.79
C ASP A 16 -9.49 0.10 8.64
N VAL A 17 -8.28 0.21 9.20
CA VAL A 17 -7.83 1.38 9.97
C VAL A 17 -8.01 2.69 9.17
N ARG A 18 -8.72 3.65 9.77
CA ARG A 18 -9.10 4.93 9.14
C ARG A 18 -8.20 6.09 9.56
N PRO A 19 -8.03 7.13 8.71
CA PRO A 19 -7.19 8.30 9.02
C PRO A 19 -7.52 9.04 10.32
N ASN A 20 -8.79 9.04 10.73
CA ASN A 20 -9.26 9.76 11.91
C ASN A 20 -9.42 8.85 13.15
N ASP A 21 -8.91 7.62 13.10
CA ASP A 21 -9.01 6.67 14.20
C ASP A 21 -7.93 6.92 15.27
N THR A 22 -7.96 8.11 15.88
CA THR A 22 -6.97 8.55 16.87
C THR A 22 -7.08 7.83 18.22
N ASN A 23 -8.21 7.17 18.47
CA ASN A 23 -8.46 6.34 19.65
C ASN A 23 -8.29 4.84 19.38
N SER A 24 -7.79 4.47 18.19
CA SER A 24 -7.56 3.08 17.83
C SER A 24 -6.65 2.36 18.81
N ARG A 25 -6.99 1.12 19.16
CA ARG A 25 -6.10 0.22 19.92
C ARG A 25 -4.76 -0.02 19.22
N PHE A 26 -4.73 0.15 17.91
CA PHE A 26 -3.53 0.00 17.10
C PHE A 26 -2.64 1.25 17.12
N LEU A 27 -3.15 2.43 17.50
CA LEU A 27 -2.38 3.67 17.46
C LEU A 27 -1.52 3.81 18.73
N GLN A 28 -0.28 3.37 18.65
CA GLN A 28 0.64 3.31 19.78
C GLN A 28 1.85 4.22 19.54
N LYS A 29 2.47 4.68 20.64
CA LYS A 29 3.72 5.44 20.57
C LYS A 29 4.82 4.52 20.02
N CYS A 30 5.66 5.05 19.15
CA CYS A 30 6.85 4.31 18.73
C CYS A 30 7.90 4.42 19.82
N GLU A 31 8.35 3.26 20.30
CA GLU A 31 9.49 3.18 21.20
C GLU A 31 10.78 3.44 20.43
N PRO A 32 11.70 4.27 20.97
CA PRO A 32 12.97 4.54 20.32
C PRO A 32 13.82 3.25 20.29
N ARG A 33 14.53 3.06 19.18
CA ARG A 33 15.50 1.97 19.03
C ARG A 33 16.90 2.56 18.98
N TYR A 34 17.59 2.58 20.12
CA TYR A 34 18.85 3.33 20.29
C TYR A 34 18.66 4.80 19.90
N ASP A 35 19.61 5.39 19.18
CA ASP A 35 19.57 6.78 18.72
C ASP A 35 18.86 6.96 17.35
N GLN A 36 18.07 5.98 16.92
CA GLN A 36 17.41 6.04 15.62
C GLN A 36 16.12 6.86 15.67
N LYS A 37 15.92 7.70 14.64
CA LYS A 37 14.66 8.41 14.45
C LYS A 37 13.58 7.45 13.93
N MET A 38 12.58 7.22 14.76
CA MET A 38 11.43 6.38 14.41
C MET A 38 10.50 7.08 13.41
N PHE A 39 9.87 6.30 12.54
CA PHE A 39 8.84 6.73 11.60
C PHE A 39 7.78 5.65 11.40
N CYS A 40 6.67 5.97 10.73
CA CYS A 40 5.61 5.01 10.47
C CYS A 40 5.81 4.30 9.13
N ARG A 41 5.53 2.99 9.10
CA ARG A 41 5.55 2.18 7.89
C ARG A 41 4.22 1.46 7.71
N LYS A 42 3.79 1.35 6.45
CA LYS A 42 2.73 0.45 6.00
C LYS A 42 3.31 -0.46 4.92
N THR A 43 3.11 -1.76 5.09
CA THR A 43 3.51 -2.78 4.12
C THR A 43 2.28 -3.56 3.69
N ILE A 44 2.06 -3.64 2.39
CA ILE A 44 1.07 -4.51 1.76
C ILE A 44 1.86 -5.61 1.07
N GLN A 45 1.55 -6.85 1.38
CA GLN A 45 2.22 -8.01 0.83
C GLN A 45 1.18 -8.98 0.29
N THR A 46 1.28 -9.34 -0.98
CA THR A 46 0.48 -10.38 -1.62
C THR A 46 1.38 -11.57 -1.91
N VAL A 47 1.00 -12.75 -1.40
CA VAL A 47 1.64 -14.03 -1.73
C VAL A 47 0.90 -14.62 -2.92
N ILE A 48 1.59 -14.78 -4.05
CA ILE A 48 0.98 -15.06 -5.36
C ILE A 48 0.33 -16.45 -5.37
N ASP A 49 1.05 -17.48 -4.91
CA ASP A 49 0.56 -18.86 -4.93
C ASP A 49 -0.64 -19.12 -4.01
N ALA A 50 -0.79 -18.31 -2.96
CA ALA A 50 -1.82 -18.47 -1.95
C ALA A 50 -3.01 -17.50 -2.14
N ASP A 51 -2.95 -16.63 -3.15
CA ASP A 51 -3.89 -15.51 -3.38
C ASP A 51 -4.24 -14.76 -2.07
N PHE A 52 -3.21 -14.51 -1.27
CA PHE A 52 -3.38 -13.97 0.09
C PHE A 52 -2.66 -12.64 0.24
N THR A 53 -3.41 -11.60 0.63
CA THR A 53 -2.88 -10.27 0.92
C THR A 53 -2.88 -9.97 2.42
N ARG A 54 -1.71 -9.56 2.93
CA ARG A 54 -1.52 -9.08 4.30
C ARG A 54 -1.16 -7.60 4.30
N ILE A 55 -1.80 -6.86 5.20
CA ILE A 55 -1.44 -5.49 5.53
C ILE A 55 -0.77 -5.48 6.90
N THR A 56 0.44 -4.95 6.98
CA THR A 56 1.16 -4.74 8.24
C THR A 56 1.45 -3.26 8.41
N ARG A 57 1.18 -2.74 9.60
CA ARG A 57 1.49 -1.36 10.00
C ARG A 57 2.41 -1.42 11.20
N SER A 58 3.49 -0.65 11.19
CA SER A 58 4.48 -0.68 12.27
C SER A 58 5.26 0.63 12.38
N CYS A 59 5.94 0.78 13.52
CA CYS A 59 7.06 1.70 13.64
C CYS A 59 8.29 1.10 12.95
N ALA A 60 9.07 1.95 12.28
CA ALA A 60 10.30 1.57 11.61
C ALA A 60 11.41 2.59 11.89
N TRP A 61 12.66 2.18 11.68
CA TRP A 61 13.86 2.99 11.86
C TRP A 61 14.80 2.95 10.65
N TYR A 62 14.75 1.87 9.86
CA TYR A 62 15.57 1.75 8.65
C TYR A 62 14.86 2.39 7.46
N ILE A 63 15.32 3.56 7.04
CA ILE A 63 14.77 4.32 5.91
C ILE A 63 15.22 3.68 4.58
N HIS A 64 14.29 3.40 3.69
CA HIS A 64 14.64 3.04 2.31
C HIS A 64 14.97 4.32 1.55
N LYS A 65 16.13 4.35 0.89
CA LYS A 65 16.52 5.43 0.00
C LYS A 65 15.89 5.19 -1.36
N THR A 66 14.98 6.06 -1.74
CA THR A 66 14.24 6.01 -3.00
C THR A 66 14.40 7.36 -3.70
N ASN A 67 14.53 7.35 -5.02
CA ASN A 67 14.88 8.57 -5.77
C ASN A 67 13.71 9.55 -5.92
N SER A 68 12.46 9.13 -5.65
CA SER A 68 11.27 9.95 -5.94
C SER A 68 9.99 9.65 -5.14
N SER A 69 9.87 8.50 -4.47
CA SER A 69 8.65 8.12 -3.73
C SER A 69 8.98 7.62 -2.33
N ASN A 70 8.12 7.83 -1.34
CA ASN A 70 8.31 7.19 -0.03
C ASN A 70 7.89 5.71 0.00
N CYS A 71 7.77 5.05 -1.15
CA CYS A 71 7.31 3.66 -1.25
C CYS A 71 8.30 2.83 -2.06
N LEU A 72 8.73 1.71 -1.50
CA LEU A 72 9.50 0.70 -2.22
C LEU A 72 8.57 -0.44 -2.63
N VAL A 73 8.63 -0.83 -3.90
CA VAL A 73 7.97 -2.03 -4.42
C VAL A 73 9.03 -3.12 -4.60
N SER A 74 8.74 -4.31 -4.10
CA SER A 74 9.52 -5.53 -4.32
C SER A 74 8.60 -6.53 -4.99
N ASP A 75 8.99 -7.00 -6.17
CA ASP A 75 8.23 -7.95 -6.96
C ASP A 75 9.11 -9.17 -7.25
N THR A 76 8.64 -10.35 -6.85
CA THR A 76 9.30 -11.64 -7.07
C THR A 76 8.26 -12.66 -7.49
N ASP A 77 8.71 -13.78 -8.06
CA ASP A 77 7.83 -14.86 -8.56
C ASP A 77 6.81 -15.38 -7.53
N PHE A 78 7.08 -15.21 -6.23
CA PHE A 78 6.23 -15.70 -5.14
C PHE A 78 5.50 -14.60 -4.38
N LYS A 79 5.91 -13.33 -4.53
CA LYS A 79 5.51 -12.24 -3.64
C LYS A 79 5.57 -10.88 -4.31
N LEU A 80 4.45 -10.17 -4.25
CA LEU A 80 4.39 -8.74 -4.51
C LEU A 80 4.28 -7.97 -3.19
N GLU A 81 5.21 -7.05 -2.93
CA GLU A 81 5.24 -6.25 -1.70
C GLU A 81 5.39 -4.76 -2.02
N THR A 82 4.56 -3.93 -1.40
CA THR A 82 4.70 -2.47 -1.40
C THR A 82 4.85 -1.98 0.03
N SER A 83 5.98 -1.32 0.31
CA SER A 83 6.36 -0.85 1.65
C SER A 83 6.59 0.66 1.63
N CYS A 84 5.67 1.40 2.26
CA CYS A 84 5.66 2.86 2.30
C CYS A 84 6.08 3.39 3.68
N GLN A 85 6.90 4.45 3.69
CA GLN A 85 7.34 5.18 4.88
C GLN A 85 6.69 6.56 4.96
N CYS A 86 6.41 7.04 6.16
CA CYS A 86 5.90 8.39 6.38
C CYS A 86 6.28 8.89 7.79
N PHE A 87 6.33 10.20 7.97
CA PHE A 87 7.09 10.82 9.06
C PHE A 87 6.25 11.70 10.00
N THR A 88 4.93 11.56 9.96
CA THR A 88 3.98 12.26 10.85
C THR A 88 3.13 11.26 11.63
N ASP A 89 2.47 11.71 12.70
CA ASP A 89 1.62 10.82 13.49
C ASP A 89 0.49 10.21 12.64
N ALA A 90 0.17 8.94 12.89
CA ALA A 90 -0.93 8.20 12.27
C ALA A 90 -0.87 8.11 10.72
N CYS A 91 0.23 8.52 10.07
CA CYS A 91 0.30 8.64 8.62
C CYS A 91 0.26 7.30 7.86
N ASN A 92 0.53 6.17 8.54
CA ASN A 92 0.50 4.84 7.94
C ASN A 92 -0.93 4.25 7.80
N VAL A 93 -1.94 5.12 7.81
CA VAL A 93 -3.31 4.81 7.35
C VAL A 93 -3.39 4.61 5.84
N GLY A 94 -2.59 5.38 5.08
CA GLY A 94 -2.77 5.68 3.66
C GLY A 94 -3.29 4.50 2.84
N THR A 95 -4.33 4.75 2.06
CA THR A 95 -5.02 3.75 1.22
C THR A 95 -4.05 3.00 0.31
N PRO A 96 -4.33 1.72 -0.02
CA PRO A 96 -3.56 1.01 -1.02
C PRO A 96 -3.46 1.88 -2.28
N LEU A 97 -2.25 2.02 -2.83
CA LEU A 97 -2.13 2.36 -4.24
C LEU A 97 -2.74 1.17 -4.97
N ILE A 98 -4.01 1.27 -5.34
CA ILE A 98 -4.63 0.32 -6.25
C ILE A 98 -3.88 0.52 -7.56
N VAL A 99 -2.86 -0.32 -7.80
CA VAL A 99 -2.26 -0.46 -9.12
C VAL A 99 -3.30 -1.19 -9.94
N LEU A 100 -4.20 -0.45 -10.58
CA LEU A 100 -5.09 -1.03 -11.56
C LEU A 100 -4.21 -1.61 -12.68
N PRO A 101 -4.33 -2.90 -13.02
CA PRO A 101 -3.63 -3.43 -14.18
C PRO A 101 -4.10 -2.65 -15.42
N PRO A 102 -3.21 -2.23 -16.32
CA PRO A 102 -3.53 -1.34 -17.46
C PRO A 102 -4.41 -1.99 -18.55
N ALA A 103 -5.07 -3.11 -18.27
CA ALA A 103 -5.68 -3.97 -19.27
C ALA A 103 -7.21 -3.79 -19.42
N LEU A 104 -7.76 -2.57 -19.47
CA LEU A 104 -9.17 -2.34 -19.89
C LEU A 104 -9.40 -0.94 -20.51
N ILE A 105 -8.51 -0.48 -21.39
CA ILE A 105 -8.80 0.67 -22.27
C ILE A 105 -8.41 0.33 -23.72
N SER A 106 -9.11 -0.64 -24.33
CA SER A 106 -9.11 -0.77 -25.79
C SER A 106 -10.31 -1.59 -26.27
N TRP A 107 -11.49 -0.98 -26.27
CA TRP A 107 -12.66 -1.51 -27.00
C TRP A 107 -13.46 -0.44 -27.75
N ILE A 108 -13.02 0.83 -27.79
CA ILE A 108 -13.80 1.92 -28.42
C ILE A 108 -13.28 2.33 -29.81
N THR A 109 -12.12 1.86 -30.27
CA THR A 109 -11.58 2.28 -31.59
C THR A 109 -11.99 1.42 -32.80
N LEU A 110 -12.80 0.36 -32.61
CA LEU A 110 -13.24 -0.50 -33.72
C LEU A 110 -14.61 -0.14 -34.33
N SER A 111 -15.43 0.70 -33.68
CA SER A 111 -16.72 1.10 -34.30
C SER A 111 -16.56 2.23 -35.34
N SER A 112 -15.48 3.02 -35.27
CA SER A 112 -15.20 4.06 -36.26
C SER A 112 -14.69 3.53 -37.60
N TYR A 113 -14.29 2.26 -37.69
CA TYR A 113 -13.89 1.64 -38.96
C TYR A 113 -15.09 1.14 -39.78
N PHE A 114 -16.20 0.77 -39.13
CA PHE A 114 -17.37 0.21 -39.82
C PHE A 114 -18.25 1.26 -40.52
N TYR A 115 -18.27 2.52 -40.06
CA TYR A 115 -19.08 3.57 -40.70
C TYR A 115 -18.47 4.17 -41.98
N ARG A 116 -17.23 3.84 -42.34
CA ARG A 116 -16.56 4.37 -43.56
C ARG A 116 -16.63 3.47 -44.80
N LEU A 117 -17.25 2.29 -44.72
CA LEU A 117 -17.24 1.29 -45.81
C LEU A 117 -18.61 1.00 -46.45
N LEU A 118 -19.65 1.81 -46.20
CA LEU A 118 -20.92 1.70 -46.91
C LEU A 118 -21.00 2.75 -48.03
N PRO A 119 -20.90 2.36 -49.32
CA PRO A 119 -21.12 3.26 -50.43
C PRO A 119 -22.63 3.44 -50.68
N TRP A 120 -23.05 4.67 -50.94
CA TRP A 120 -24.25 5.00 -51.72
C TRP A 120 -23.82 5.35 -53.13
#